data_AF-A0AAE0ZQS3-F1
#
_entry.id   AF-A0AAE0ZQS3-F1
#
_cell.length_a   1.000
_cell.length_b   1.000
_cell.length_c   1.000
_cell.angle_alpha   90.00
_cell.angle_beta   90.00
_cell.angle_gamma   90.00
#
_symmetry.space_group_name_H-M   'P 1'
#
loop_
_entity.id
_entity.type
_entity.pdbx_description
1 polymer ?
#
loop_
_entity_poly.entity_id
_entity_poly.type
_entity_poly.pdbx_seq_one_letter_code
_entity_poly.pdbx_strand_id
1 'polypeptide(L)'
;MCTGTVRVNRVGMPKELASTILKSGEFDYRRKKDLVVVKWKDKRDVSILTSVYDPTVTRSVTTRNVTDKIKPEAVVEYSKHMSGVDHSDQLMSYVPLSRRTAKWTTKLFMHYLPSL
;
A
#
# COMPACT_ATOMS: atom_id res chain seq x y z
N MET A 1 -12.71 -11.03 2.29
CA MET A 1 -11.24 -11.09 2.36
C MET A 1 -10.70 -9.72 2.05
N CYS A 2 -9.86 -9.13 2.92
CA CYS A 2 -9.35 -7.76 2.74
C CYS A 2 -7.88 -7.64 3.13
N THR A 3 -7.16 -6.74 2.46
CA THR A 3 -5.77 -6.37 2.74
C THR A 3 -5.62 -4.87 2.53
N GLY A 4 -5.02 -4.17 3.50
CA GLY A 4 -4.90 -2.72 3.44
C GLY A 4 -3.84 -2.17 4.38
N THR A 5 -3.36 -0.96 4.09
CA THR A 5 -2.49 -0.24 5.03
C THR A 5 -3.29 0.26 6.24
N VAL A 6 -2.68 0.21 7.41
CA VAL A 6 -3.30 0.66 8.66
C VAL A 6 -2.37 1.63 9.38
N ARG A 7 -2.94 2.68 9.97
CA ARG A 7 -2.18 3.58 10.84
C ARG A 7 -2.01 2.92 12.21
N VAL A 8 -0.77 2.88 12.72
CA VAL A 8 -0.44 2.27 14.01
C VAL A 8 -1.18 2.89 15.20
N ASN A 9 -1.57 4.16 15.11
CA ASN A 9 -2.30 4.87 16.18
C ASN A 9 -3.82 4.62 16.18
N ARG A 10 -4.33 3.67 15.39
CA ARG A 10 -5.76 3.34 15.37
C ARG A 10 -6.16 2.53 16.62
N VAL A 11 -7.38 2.77 17.10
CA VAL A 11 -7.98 1.99 18.19
C VAL A 11 -8.02 0.51 17.79
N GLY A 12 -7.62 -0.37 18.70
CA GLY A 12 -7.56 -1.82 18.47
C GLY A 12 -6.23 -2.33 17.91
N MET A 13 -5.27 -1.44 17.59
CA MET A 13 -3.92 -1.85 17.20
C MET A 13 -3.11 -2.33 18.41
N PRO A 14 -2.31 -3.40 18.26
CA PRO A 14 -1.42 -3.88 19.31
C PRO A 14 -0.32 -2.84 19.57
N LYS A 15 -0.35 -2.23 20.77
CA LYS A 15 0.61 -1.19 21.18
C LYS A 15 2.06 -1.71 21.17
N GLU A 16 2.24 -2.97 21.54
CA GLU A 16 3.55 -3.64 21.50
C GLU A 16 4.18 -3.58 20.11
N LEU A 17 3.41 -3.93 19.07
CA LEU A 17 3.87 -3.89 17.69
C LEU A 17 4.17 -2.46 17.23
N ALA A 18 3.38 -1.48 17.69
CA ALA A 18 3.63 -0.07 17.41
C ALA A 18 4.96 0.39 18.02
N SER A 19 5.28 -0.03 19.25
CA SER A 19 6.54 0.28 19.93
C SER A 19 7.76 -0.49 19.43
N THR A 20 7.59 -1.63 18.76
CA THR A 20 8.72 -2.42 18.23
C THR A 20 9.58 -1.60 17.27
N ILE A 21 10.88 -1.46 17.58
CA ILE A 21 11.84 -0.83 16.69
C ILE A 21 12.47 -1.91 15.82
N LEU A 22 12.20 -1.86 14.53
CA LEU A 22 12.70 -2.81 13.53
C LEU A 22 13.90 -2.22 12.77
N LYS A 23 14.88 -3.06 12.43
CA LYS A 23 15.94 -2.72 11.47
C LYS A 23 15.39 -2.79 10.05
N SER A 24 16.06 -2.09 9.12
CA SER A 24 15.67 -2.12 7.70
C SER A 24 15.67 -3.55 7.17
N GLY A 25 14.55 -3.98 6.58
CA GLY A 25 14.31 -5.34 6.10
C GLY A 25 13.60 -6.25 7.09
N GLU A 26 13.59 -5.93 8.39
CA GLU A 26 12.90 -6.72 9.41
C GLU A 26 11.38 -6.47 9.40
N PHE A 27 10.64 -7.47 9.86
CA PHE A 27 9.21 -7.38 10.09
C PHE A 27 8.83 -8.08 11.40
N ASP A 28 7.71 -7.65 11.97
CA ASP A 28 7.06 -8.30 13.11
C ASP A 28 5.54 -8.31 12.84
N TYR A 29 4.80 -9.21 13.49
CA TYR A 29 3.37 -9.35 13.26
C TYR A 29 2.60 -9.74 14.52
N ARG A 30 1.32 -9.39 14.55
CA ARG A 30 0.38 -9.86 15.59
C ARG A 30 -0.88 -10.37 14.93
N ARG A 31 -1.41 -11.47 15.47
CA ARG A 31 -2.62 -12.12 14.97
C ARG A 31 -3.72 -12.05 16.02
N LYS A 32 -4.94 -11.76 15.56
CA LYS A 32 -6.17 -11.88 16.33
C LYS A 32 -7.21 -12.59 15.48
N LYS A 33 -7.47 -13.86 15.79
CA LYS A 33 -8.35 -14.74 14.99
C LYS A 33 -7.85 -14.78 13.53
N ASP A 34 -8.69 -14.37 12.59
CA ASP A 34 -8.38 -14.39 11.16
C ASP A 34 -7.74 -13.08 10.66
N LEU A 35 -7.58 -12.09 11.55
CA LEU A 35 -6.93 -10.83 11.23
C LEU A 35 -5.47 -10.84 11.68
N VAL A 36 -4.60 -10.43 10.77
CA VAL A 36 -3.17 -10.34 10.97
C VAL A 36 -2.74 -8.92 10.65
N VAL A 37 -1.97 -8.33 11.56
CA VAL A 37 -1.26 -7.09 11.28
C VAL A 37 0.23 -7.37 11.17
N VAL A 38 0.82 -6.91 10.08
CA VAL A 38 2.25 -7.03 9.78
C VAL A 38 2.85 -5.63 9.78
N LYS A 39 3.92 -5.43 10.55
CA LYS A 39 4.76 -4.23 10.52
C LYS A 39 6.08 -4.58 9.86
N TRP A 40 6.46 -3.86 8.82
CA TRP A 40 7.71 -4.05 8.09
C TRP A 40 8.45 -2.72 7.97
N LYS A 41 9.78 -2.76 8.12
CA LYS A 41 10.65 -1.59 8.03
C LYS A 41 11.40 -1.58 6.70
N ASP A 42 11.17 -0.56 5.89
CA ASP A 42 12.09 -0.21 4.79
C ASP A 42 12.77 1.11 5.14
N LYS A 43 12.61 2.18 4.33
CA LYS A 43 12.98 3.54 4.74
C LYS A 43 12.10 4.08 5.87
N ARG A 44 10.86 3.61 5.96
CA ARG A 44 9.87 3.97 6.98
C ARG A 44 9.12 2.71 7.42
N ASP A 45 8.49 2.78 8.59
CA ASP A 45 7.60 1.73 9.06
C ASP A 45 6.33 1.70 8.21
N VAL A 46 6.01 0.51 7.69
CA VAL A 46 4.78 0.22 6.97
C VAL A 46 4.00 -0.81 7.78
N SER A 47 2.70 -0.56 7.99
CA SER A 47 1.82 -1.50 8.67
C SER A 47 0.66 -1.89 7.77
N ILE A 48 0.45 -3.19 7.62
CA ILE A 48 -0.60 -3.78 6.78
C ILE A 48 -1.48 -4.67 7.65
N LEU A 49 -2.79 -4.50 7.51
CA LEU A 49 -3.79 -5.41 8.06
C LEU A 49 -4.29 -6.30 6.93
N THR A 50 -4.30 -7.61 7.15
CA THR A 50 -4.79 -8.61 6.19
C THR A 50 -5.63 -9.68 6.88
N SER A 51 -6.62 -10.19 6.16
CA SER A 51 -7.42 -11.36 6.53
C SER A 51 -7.14 -12.59 5.66
N VAL A 52 -6.06 -12.55 4.86
CA VAL A 52 -5.85 -13.48 3.73
C VAL A 52 -4.46 -14.09 3.75
N TYR A 53 -3.43 -13.26 3.96
CA TYR A 53 -2.05 -13.70 3.84
C TYR A 53 -1.48 -14.17 5.19
N ASP A 54 -0.69 -15.24 5.14
CA ASP A 54 0.04 -15.74 6.29
C ASP A 54 1.23 -14.80 6.58
N PRO A 55 1.38 -14.30 7.83
CA PRO A 55 2.46 -13.39 8.19
C PRO A 55 3.87 -14.02 8.14
N THR A 56 3.98 -15.35 8.17
CA THR A 56 5.27 -16.05 8.17
C THR A 56 5.86 -16.19 6.77
N VAL A 57 5.03 -16.04 5.74
CA VAL A 57 5.45 -16.18 4.36
C VAL A 57 6.13 -14.89 3.91
N THR A 58 7.35 -15.04 3.42
CA THR A 58 8.14 -13.94 2.86
C THR A 58 8.49 -14.22 1.41
N ARG A 59 8.75 -13.17 0.65
CA ARG A 59 9.07 -13.23 -0.76
C ARG A 59 10.30 -12.36 -1.03
N SER A 60 11.25 -12.90 -1.79
CA SER A 60 12.34 -12.11 -2.35
C SER A 60 11.81 -11.26 -3.50
N VAL A 61 12.12 -9.97 -3.46
CA VAL A 61 11.75 -9.03 -4.53
C VAL A 61 13.00 -8.31 -4.99
N THR A 62 13.39 -8.56 -6.24
CA THR A 62 14.43 -7.82 -6.93
C THR A 62 13.89 -6.45 -7.34
N THR A 63 14.57 -5.38 -6.95
CA THR A 63 14.21 -4.00 -7.34
C THR A 63 15.26 -3.47 -8.31
N ARG A 64 14.87 -2.57 -9.23
CA ARG A 64 15.73 -2.01 -10.30
C ARG A 64 17.14 -1.57 -9.86
N ASN A 65 17.32 -1.18 -8.59
CA ASN A 65 18.57 -0.63 -8.07
C ASN A 65 19.14 -1.36 -6.82
N VAL A 66 18.56 -2.48 -6.36
CA VAL A 66 18.99 -3.15 -5.11
C VAL A 66 18.87 -4.68 -5.20
N THR A 67 19.86 -5.37 -4.62
CA THR A 67 19.88 -6.80 -4.26
C THR A 67 18.56 -7.26 -3.65
N ASP A 68 18.22 -8.53 -3.86
CA ASP A 68 16.98 -9.17 -3.40
C ASP A 68 16.60 -8.77 -1.96
N LYS A 69 15.48 -8.05 -1.84
CA LYS A 69 14.91 -7.70 -0.53
C LYS A 69 13.88 -8.74 -0.13
N ILE A 70 13.99 -9.24 1.09
CA ILE A 70 12.97 -10.07 1.70
C ILE A 70 11.84 -9.17 2.21
N LYS A 71 10.62 -9.44 1.76
CA LYS A 71 9.42 -8.73 2.19
C LYS A 71 8.34 -9.72 2.62
N PRO A 72 7.47 -9.37 3.59
CA PRO A 72 6.28 -10.16 3.85
C PRO A 72 5.39 -10.26 2.61
N GLU A 73 4.80 -11.42 2.34
CA GLU A 73 3.96 -11.64 1.17
C GLU A 73 2.80 -10.63 1.09
N ALA A 74 2.17 -10.34 2.23
CA ALA A 74 1.10 -9.35 2.33
C ALA A 74 1.52 -7.96 1.83
N VAL A 75 2.78 -7.57 2.02
CA VAL A 75 3.33 -6.29 1.55
C VAL A 75 3.51 -6.32 0.03
N VAL A 76 4.06 -7.40 -0.50
CA VAL A 76 4.28 -7.55 -1.94
C VAL A 76 2.95 -7.50 -2.68
N GLU A 77 1.95 -8.24 -2.19
CA GLU A 77 0.67 -8.36 -2.85
C GLU A 77 -0.16 -7.07 -2.72
N TYR A 78 -0.10 -6.40 -1.57
CA TYR A 78 -0.66 -5.05 -1.43
C TYR A 78 -0.04 -4.08 -2.43
N SER A 79 1.31 -4.04 -2.54
CA SER A 79 1.98 -3.14 -3.48
C SER A 79 1.62 -3.41 -4.94
N LYS A 80 1.44 -4.69 -5.33
CA LYS A 80 1.04 -5.06 -6.69
C LYS A 80 -0.36 -4.55 -7.04
N HIS A 81 -1.31 -4.66 -6.12
CA HIS A 81 -2.71 -4.29 -6.38
C HIS A 81 -3.02 -2.80 -6.18
N MET A 82 -2.28 -2.12 -5.32
CA MET A 82 -2.57 -0.71 -4.98
C MET A 82 -2.00 0.30 -5.97
N SER A 83 -1.03 -0.09 -6.80
CA SER A 83 -0.42 0.80 -7.79
C SER A 83 -1.37 1.23 -8.92
N GLY A 84 -2.56 0.61 -9.04
CA GLY A 84 -3.47 0.88 -10.15
C GLY A 84 -4.05 2.31 -10.15
N VAL A 85 -4.37 2.85 -8.97
CA VAL A 85 -4.94 4.19 -8.85
C VAL A 85 -3.92 5.25 -9.25
N ASP A 86 -2.71 5.19 -8.69
CA ASP A 86 -1.64 6.13 -9.02
C ASP A 86 -1.25 6.07 -10.50
N HIS A 87 -1.29 4.88 -11.12
CA HIS A 87 -1.02 4.71 -12.55
C HIS A 87 -2.10 5.36 -13.42
N SER A 88 -3.37 5.19 -13.05
CA SER A 88 -4.49 5.86 -13.73
C SER A 88 -4.39 7.39 -13.59
N ASP A 89 -4.08 7.89 -12.40
CA ASP A 89 -3.90 9.33 -12.16
C ASP A 89 -2.70 9.88 -12.95
N GLN A 90 -1.62 9.10 -13.05
CA GLN A 90 -0.45 9.46 -13.86
C GLN A 90 -0.82 9.54 -15.36
N LEU A 91 -1.55 8.56 -15.88
CA LEU A 91 -2.06 8.58 -17.26
C LEU A 91 -2.91 9.83 -17.51
N MET A 92 -3.84 10.14 -16.61
CA MET A 92 -4.70 11.32 -16.71
C MET A 92 -3.91 12.64 -16.66
N SER A 93 -2.78 12.68 -15.95
CA SER A 93 -1.92 13.87 -15.91
C SER A 93 -1.23 14.17 -17.24
N TYR A 94 -0.99 13.15 -18.07
CA TYR A 94 -0.42 13.32 -19.41
C TYR A 94 -1.45 13.77 -20.45
N VAL A 95 -2.74 13.66 -20.14
CA VAL A 95 -3.80 14.02 -21.08
C VAL A 95 -3.90 15.56 -21.16
N PRO A 96 -3.67 16.17 -22.34
CA PRO A 96 -3.68 17.63 -22.51
C PRO A 96 -5.08 18.28 -22.39
N LEU A 97 -6.11 17.49 -22.07
CA LEU A 97 -7.49 17.94 -21.89
C LEU A 97 -7.76 18.61 -20.53
N SER A 98 -6.82 18.57 -19.58
CA SER A 98 -6.94 19.27 -18.30
C SER A 98 -6.83 20.79 -18.49
N ARG A 99 -7.93 21.45 -18.85
CA ARG A 99 -8.04 22.92 -18.89
C ARG A 99 -8.56 23.44 -17.55
N ARG A 100 -7.93 24.50 -17.02
CA ARG A 100 -8.39 25.16 -15.80
C ARG A 100 -9.78 25.76 -16.04
N THR A 101 -10.79 25.22 -15.36
CA THR A 101 -12.18 25.69 -15.43
C THR A 101 -12.73 25.88 -14.01
N ALA A 102 -13.53 26.91 -13.81
CA ALA A 102 -14.22 27.17 -12.54
C ALA A 102 -15.50 26.32 -12.38
N LYS A 103 -16.02 25.75 -13.47
CA LYS A 103 -17.25 24.93 -13.46
C LYS A 103 -16.90 23.46 -13.23
N TRP A 104 -17.37 22.89 -12.12
CA TRP A 104 -17.09 21.50 -11.75
C TRP A 104 -17.63 20.46 -12.76
N THR A 105 -18.74 20.76 -13.43
CA THR A 105 -19.35 19.89 -14.46
C THR A 105 -18.45 19.74 -15.68
N THR A 106 -17.83 20.84 -16.14
CA THR A 106 -16.87 20.82 -17.25
C THR A 106 -15.60 20.05 -16.89
N LYS A 107 -15.14 20.16 -15.64
CA LYS A 107 -14.02 19.36 -15.12
C LYS A 107 -14.34 17.86 -15.14
N LEU A 108 -15.57 17.50 -14.76
CA LEU A 108 -16.05 16.11 -14.78
C LEU A 108 -16.08 15.55 -16.20
N PHE A 109 -16.65 16.30 -17.16
CA PHE A 109 -16.69 15.92 -18.57
C PHE A 109 -15.28 15.69 -19.14
N MET A 110 -14.34 16.59 -18.88
CA MET A 110 -12.94 16.47 -19.32
C MET A 110 -12.22 15.25 -18.71
N HIS A 111 -12.60 14.83 -17.51
CA HIS A 111 -12.03 13.65 -16.86
C HIS A 111 -12.54 12.35 -17.49
N TYR A 112 -13.82 12.26 -17.87
CA TYR A 112 -14.41 11.06 -18.46
C TYR A 112 -14.20 10.92 -19.98
N LEU A 113 -13.97 12.02 -20.69
CA LEU A 113 -13.79 12.02 -22.15
C LEU A 113 -12.66 11.08 -22.65
N PRO A 114 -11.51 10.95 -21.97
CA PRO A 114 -10.43 10.02 -22.38
C PRO A 114 -10.71 8.55 -22.01
N SER A 115 -11.75 8.28 -21.22
CA SER A 115 -12.13 6.95 -20.74
C SER A 115 -13.36 6.35 -21.42
N LEU A 116 -13.96 7.10 -22.35
CA LEU A 116 -14.94 6.65 -23.34
C LEU A 116 -14.21 6.12 -24.58
#